data_AF-A0A0L0UNH8-F1
#
_entry.id   AF-A0A0L0UNH8-F1
#
_cell.length_a   1.000
_cell.length_b   1.000
_cell.length_c   1.000
_cell.angle_alpha   90.00
_cell.angle_beta   90.00
_cell.angle_gamma   90.00
#
_symmetry.space_group_name_H-M   'P 1'
#
loop_
_entity.id
_entity.type
_entity.pdbx_description
1 polymer ?
#
loop_
_entity_poly.entity_id
_entity_poly.type
_entity_poly.pdbx_seq_one_letter_code
_entity_poly.pdbx_strand_id
1 'polypeptide(L)'
;MKNAPNVKDLPRDKSEEAIIFAGSGAWKAAKAYSATEKDDQHKPVVLDSQQLQELSGLKIVDEGRRFVRVHQAGLIDGDKLLTIAAMLGRAGVGNAQLYDSASGKMLEDWTPRLKALAAEHPADIDPHSLPHGFRLETDALWFDKEVQKNDGDTEIRPIRVCSPLRVTAITSDTNGSSFGRLLEWETTTGIKRQWAMPMEMLSGSGDELRRVLLSNGLTYIGTGQAPRGLLLDYIALSKPERTVVCVDRTGWHEHTYVLPDRVIGVDAEG
;
A
#
# COMPACT_ATOMS: atom_id res chain seq x y z
N MET A 1 -2.50 -8.66 8.78
CA MET A 1 -3.06 -8.79 7.42
C MET A 1 -4.51 -9.27 7.53
N LYS A 2 -5.46 -8.61 6.84
CA LYS A 2 -6.89 -8.97 6.86
C LYS A 2 -7.15 -10.04 5.78
N ASN A 3 -8.12 -10.93 5.97
CA ASN A 3 -8.47 -11.90 4.92
C ASN A 3 -9.38 -11.24 3.87
N ALA A 4 -9.13 -11.54 2.60
CA ALA A 4 -10.09 -11.26 1.54
C ALA A 4 -11.38 -12.09 1.74
N PRO A 5 -12.51 -11.67 1.14
CA PRO A 5 -13.76 -12.43 1.18
C PRO A 5 -13.55 -13.91 0.83
N ASN A 6 -14.17 -14.79 1.61
CA ASN A 6 -14.16 -16.25 1.45
C ASN A 6 -12.78 -16.95 1.54
N VAL A 7 -11.69 -16.26 1.86
CA VAL A 7 -10.39 -16.92 2.08
C VAL A 7 -10.43 -17.92 3.25
N LYS A 8 -11.30 -17.68 4.24
CA LYS A 8 -11.54 -18.63 5.33
C LYS A 8 -12.33 -19.86 4.90
N ASP A 9 -13.03 -19.77 3.77
CA ASP A 9 -13.85 -20.84 3.21
C ASP A 9 -13.07 -21.70 2.20
N LEU A 10 -11.78 -21.42 1.99
CA LEU A 10 -10.90 -22.24 1.15
C LEU A 10 -10.82 -23.69 1.68
N PRO A 11 -10.62 -24.67 0.78
CA PRO A 11 -10.54 -26.07 1.19
C PRO A 11 -9.40 -26.33 2.16
N ARG A 12 -9.58 -27.25 3.11
CA ARG A 12 -8.52 -27.60 4.08
C ARG A 12 -7.36 -28.33 3.41
N ASP A 13 -7.64 -29.16 2.41
CA ASP A 13 -6.61 -29.81 1.61
C ASP A 13 -5.96 -28.77 0.69
N LYS A 14 -4.65 -28.58 0.81
CA LYS A 14 -3.86 -27.65 0.00
C LYS A 14 -3.74 -28.07 -1.46
N SER A 15 -4.01 -29.33 -1.77
CA SER A 15 -3.98 -29.87 -3.12
C SER A 15 -5.29 -29.63 -3.88
N GLU A 16 -6.34 -29.18 -3.20
CA GLU A 16 -7.57 -28.75 -3.85
C GLU A 16 -7.42 -27.31 -4.36
N GLU A 17 -8.04 -27.04 -5.51
CA GLU A 17 -7.90 -25.78 -6.23
C GLU A 17 -8.59 -24.64 -5.49
N ALA A 18 -7.89 -23.52 -5.31
CA ALA A 18 -8.49 -22.29 -4.83
C ALA A 18 -8.96 -21.43 -6.00
N ILE A 19 -10.24 -21.09 -6.03
CA ILE A 19 -10.85 -20.25 -7.08
C ILE A 19 -10.91 -18.79 -6.60
N ILE A 20 -10.39 -17.87 -7.41
CA ILE A 20 -10.38 -16.43 -7.13
C ILE A 20 -11.02 -15.69 -8.31
N PHE A 21 -12.02 -14.85 -8.08
CA PHE A 21 -12.53 -13.90 -9.07
C PHE A 21 -12.02 -12.50 -8.77
N ALA A 22 -11.46 -11.81 -9.77
CA ALA A 22 -10.88 -10.48 -9.62
C ALA A 22 -11.35 -9.52 -10.72
N GLY A 23 -11.71 -8.29 -10.34
CA GLY A 23 -12.14 -7.23 -11.27
C GLY A 23 -13.52 -6.65 -10.95
N SER A 24 -13.96 -5.69 -11.76
CA SER A 24 -15.23 -4.97 -11.54
C SER A 24 -16.49 -5.86 -11.54
N GLY A 25 -16.40 -7.05 -12.16
CA GLY A 25 -17.46 -8.05 -12.21
C GLY A 25 -17.32 -9.22 -11.22
N ALA A 26 -16.34 -9.18 -10.31
CA ALA A 26 -15.93 -10.34 -9.50
C ALA A 26 -17.07 -10.98 -8.69
N TRP A 27 -17.89 -10.19 -7.98
CA TRP A 27 -19.04 -10.72 -7.21
C TRP A 27 -20.09 -11.40 -8.09
N LYS A 28 -20.38 -10.81 -9.27
CA LYS A 28 -21.36 -11.36 -10.20
C LYS A 28 -20.87 -12.69 -10.78
N ALA A 29 -19.60 -12.76 -11.16
CA ALA A 29 -18.98 -13.97 -11.68
C ALA A 29 -18.88 -15.08 -10.63
N ALA A 30 -18.44 -14.74 -9.41
CA ALA A 30 -18.39 -15.67 -8.28
C ALA A 30 -19.77 -16.26 -7.95
N LYS A 31 -20.82 -15.43 -7.94
CA LYS A 31 -22.19 -15.90 -7.72
C LYS A 31 -22.69 -16.82 -8.84
N ALA A 32 -22.34 -16.51 -10.10
CA ALA A 32 -22.68 -17.36 -11.23
C ALA A 32 -21.97 -18.71 -11.16
N TYR A 33 -20.68 -18.72 -10.82
CA TYR A 33 -19.87 -19.93 -10.62
C TYR A 33 -20.48 -20.85 -9.56
N SER A 34 -20.79 -20.34 -8.37
CA SER A 34 -21.41 -21.16 -7.31
C SER A 34 -22.82 -21.65 -7.65
N ALA A 35 -23.51 -21.03 -8.61
CA ALA A 35 -24.82 -21.48 -9.07
C ALA A 35 -24.72 -22.64 -10.09
N THR A 36 -23.62 -22.68 -10.86
CA THR A 36 -23.36 -23.70 -11.88
C THR A 36 -22.60 -24.90 -11.33
N GLU A 37 -21.54 -24.66 -10.57
CA GLU A 37 -20.68 -25.68 -9.99
C GLU A 37 -21.19 -26.09 -8.60
N LYS A 38 -22.27 -26.88 -8.60
CA LYS A 38 -22.93 -27.32 -7.36
C LYS A 38 -22.11 -28.34 -6.56
N ASP A 39 -21.14 -28.96 -7.19
CA ASP A 39 -20.25 -29.96 -6.57
C ASP A 39 -19.12 -29.29 -5.77
N ASP A 40 -18.81 -28.02 -6.04
CA ASP A 40 -17.86 -27.24 -5.24
C ASP A 40 -18.56 -26.67 -3.99
N GLN A 41 -18.11 -27.11 -2.82
CA GLN A 41 -18.64 -26.68 -1.52
C GLN A 41 -17.97 -25.41 -1.01
N HIS A 42 -16.88 -24.98 -1.63
CA HIS A 42 -16.06 -23.85 -1.20
C HIS A 42 -16.42 -22.60 -2.01
N LYS A 43 -16.72 -21.52 -1.29
CA LYS A 43 -17.04 -20.25 -1.97
C LYS A 43 -15.76 -19.67 -2.56
N PRO A 44 -15.77 -19.20 -3.82
CA PRO A 44 -14.60 -18.61 -4.42
C PRO A 44 -14.23 -17.30 -3.72
N VAL A 45 -12.94 -17.00 -3.65
CA VAL A 45 -12.42 -15.73 -3.13
C VAL A 45 -12.79 -14.62 -4.11
N VAL A 46 -13.19 -13.46 -3.59
CA VAL A 46 -13.63 -12.33 -4.42
C VAL A 46 -12.74 -11.12 -4.16
N LEU A 47 -12.17 -10.57 -5.23
CA LEU A 47 -11.36 -9.37 -5.25
C LEU A 47 -12.03 -8.32 -6.16
N ASP A 48 -13.04 -7.62 -5.64
CA ASP A 48 -13.68 -6.51 -6.34
C ASP A 48 -12.84 -5.22 -6.29
N SER A 49 -13.36 -4.11 -6.85
CA SER A 49 -12.68 -2.82 -6.84
C SER A 49 -12.18 -2.38 -5.46
N GLN A 50 -12.94 -2.64 -4.39
CA GLN A 50 -12.51 -2.30 -3.03
C GLN A 50 -11.34 -3.17 -2.58
N GLN A 51 -11.43 -4.50 -2.76
CA GLN A 51 -10.32 -5.38 -2.37
C GLN A 51 -9.07 -5.15 -3.22
N LEU A 52 -9.22 -4.81 -4.50
CA LEU A 52 -8.11 -4.48 -5.39
C LEU A 52 -7.37 -3.21 -4.94
N GLN A 53 -8.08 -2.24 -4.36
CA GLN A 53 -7.46 -1.05 -3.74
C GLN A 53 -6.73 -1.40 -2.43
N GLU A 54 -7.22 -2.39 -1.68
CA GLU A 54 -6.68 -2.81 -0.38
C GLU A 54 -5.71 -4.01 -0.45
N LEU A 55 -5.28 -4.47 -1.65
CA LEU A 55 -4.52 -5.73 -1.83
C LEU A 55 -3.31 -5.88 -0.92
N SER A 56 -2.55 -4.80 -0.69
CA SER A 56 -1.36 -4.81 0.17
C SER A 56 -1.66 -5.16 1.64
N GLY A 57 -2.91 -4.96 2.09
CA GLY A 57 -3.35 -5.33 3.43
C GLY A 57 -4.03 -6.70 3.52
N LEU A 58 -4.21 -7.40 2.39
CA LEU A 58 -5.07 -8.57 2.26
C LEU A 58 -4.30 -9.88 2.08
N LYS A 59 -4.74 -10.91 2.78
CA LYS A 59 -4.42 -12.30 2.47
C LYS A 59 -5.47 -12.81 1.49
N ILE A 60 -5.06 -13.16 0.27
CA ILE A 60 -5.95 -13.61 -0.82
C ILE A 60 -5.97 -15.14 -0.99
N VAL A 61 -4.97 -15.83 -0.43
CA VAL A 61 -4.83 -17.28 -0.45
C VAL A 61 -4.12 -17.74 0.83
N ASP A 62 -4.27 -19.00 1.20
CA ASP A 62 -3.54 -19.60 2.31
C ASP A 62 -2.14 -20.09 1.91
N GLU A 63 -1.24 -20.17 2.89
CA GLU A 63 0.15 -20.56 2.64
C GLU A 63 0.25 -22.03 2.21
N GLY A 64 1.15 -22.29 1.26
CA GLY A 64 1.45 -23.62 0.73
C GLY A 64 0.34 -24.21 -0.17
N ARG A 65 -0.64 -23.41 -0.60
CA ARG A 65 -1.67 -23.82 -1.55
C ARG A 65 -1.04 -24.33 -2.85
N ARG A 66 -1.44 -25.49 -3.35
CA ARG A 66 -0.79 -26.08 -4.53
C ARG A 66 -1.33 -25.55 -5.85
N PHE A 67 -2.64 -25.32 -5.94
CA PHE A 67 -3.31 -24.90 -7.18
C PHE A 67 -4.22 -23.70 -6.94
N VAL A 68 -4.10 -22.69 -7.79
CA VAL A 68 -4.94 -21.49 -7.78
C VAL A 68 -5.41 -21.17 -9.19
N ARG A 69 -6.70 -20.90 -9.34
CA ARG A 69 -7.27 -20.36 -10.57
C ARG A 69 -7.78 -18.96 -10.33
N VAL A 70 -7.24 -18.00 -11.08
CA VAL A 70 -7.71 -16.61 -11.05
C VAL A 70 -8.55 -16.35 -12.29
N HIS A 71 -9.77 -15.88 -12.08
CA HIS A 71 -10.69 -15.46 -13.14
C HIS A 71 -10.75 -13.93 -13.18
N GLN A 72 -10.27 -13.35 -14.28
CA GLN A 72 -10.50 -11.95 -14.59
C GLN A 72 -11.98 -11.75 -14.94
N ALA A 73 -12.70 -11.04 -14.09
CA ALA A 73 -14.12 -10.76 -14.22
C ALA A 73 -14.33 -9.26 -14.43
N GLY A 74 -14.54 -8.86 -15.69
CA GLY A 74 -14.69 -7.46 -16.06
C GLY A 74 -13.35 -6.72 -16.13
N LEU A 75 -13.36 -5.45 -15.74
CA LEU A 75 -12.18 -4.59 -15.81
C LEU A 75 -11.29 -4.78 -14.58
N ILE A 76 -9.99 -4.93 -14.83
CA ILE A 76 -8.94 -4.96 -13.83
C ILE A 76 -7.67 -4.35 -14.44
N ASP A 77 -6.95 -3.58 -13.65
CA ASP A 77 -5.67 -3.02 -14.05
C ASP A 77 -4.60 -4.13 -14.13
N GLY A 78 -3.72 -4.06 -15.13
CA GLY A 78 -2.60 -4.98 -15.30
C GLY A 78 -1.67 -5.01 -14.08
N ASP A 79 -1.44 -3.86 -13.44
CA ASP A 79 -0.60 -3.78 -12.24
C ASP A 79 -1.23 -4.53 -11.06
N LYS A 80 -2.56 -4.53 -10.97
CA LYS A 80 -3.30 -5.28 -9.94
C LYS A 80 -3.24 -6.79 -10.21
N LEU A 81 -3.30 -7.22 -11.47
CA LEU A 81 -3.10 -8.62 -11.85
C LEU A 81 -1.68 -9.11 -11.50
N LEU A 82 -0.66 -8.30 -11.81
CA LEU A 82 0.72 -8.60 -11.43
C LEU A 82 0.89 -8.69 -9.92
N THR A 83 0.26 -7.78 -9.18
CA THR A 83 0.25 -7.80 -7.71
C THR A 83 -0.38 -9.10 -7.18
N ILE A 84 -1.52 -9.54 -7.73
CA ILE A 84 -2.16 -10.82 -7.37
C ILE A 84 -1.20 -11.98 -7.64
N ALA A 85 -0.62 -12.06 -8.84
CA ALA A 85 0.32 -13.13 -9.20
C ALA A 85 1.52 -13.19 -8.25
N ALA A 86 2.06 -12.03 -7.87
CA ALA A 86 3.15 -11.94 -6.91
C ALA A 86 2.73 -12.39 -5.49
N MET A 87 1.52 -12.02 -5.04
CA MET A 87 0.95 -12.50 -3.78
C MET A 87 0.83 -14.02 -3.75
N LEU A 88 0.40 -14.64 -4.85
CA LEU A 88 0.35 -16.10 -4.98
C LEU A 88 1.75 -16.73 -4.88
N GLY A 89 2.74 -16.15 -5.57
CA GLY A 89 4.12 -16.63 -5.50
C GLY A 89 4.70 -16.58 -4.08
N ARG A 90 4.42 -15.52 -3.32
CA ARG A 90 4.85 -15.38 -1.92
C ARG A 90 4.15 -16.33 -0.97
N ALA A 91 2.87 -16.62 -1.20
CA ALA A 91 2.15 -17.63 -0.44
C ALA A 91 2.67 -19.06 -0.71
N GLY A 92 3.64 -19.22 -1.61
CA GLY A 92 4.23 -20.50 -1.97
C GLY A 92 3.34 -21.31 -2.90
N VAL A 93 2.54 -20.64 -3.74
CA VAL A 93 1.63 -21.32 -4.67
C VAL A 93 2.40 -22.14 -5.69
N GLY A 94 2.01 -23.40 -5.84
CA GLY A 94 2.69 -24.34 -6.75
C GLY A 94 2.34 -24.12 -8.23
N ASN A 95 1.06 -23.88 -8.53
CA ASN A 95 0.53 -23.67 -9.87
C ASN A 95 -0.54 -22.56 -9.81
N ALA A 96 -0.44 -21.59 -10.72
CA ALA A 96 -1.42 -20.51 -10.82
C ALA A 96 -1.69 -20.17 -12.29
N GLN A 97 -2.98 -20.10 -12.63
CA GLN A 97 -3.44 -19.84 -13.99
C GLN A 97 -4.47 -18.70 -14.01
N LEU A 98 -4.34 -17.82 -14.99
CA LEU A 98 -5.27 -16.73 -15.25
C LEU A 98 -6.25 -17.11 -16.36
N TYR A 99 -7.53 -16.92 -16.12
CA TYR A 99 -8.62 -17.19 -17.05
C TYR A 99 -9.47 -15.94 -17.26
N ASP A 100 -10.02 -15.79 -18.47
CA ASP A 100 -11.10 -14.85 -18.72
C ASP A 100 -12.41 -15.44 -18.20
N SER A 101 -13.09 -14.73 -17.30
CA SER A 101 -14.32 -15.23 -16.68
C SER A 101 -15.49 -15.34 -17.67
N ALA A 102 -15.51 -14.53 -18.73
CA ALA A 102 -16.63 -14.49 -19.66
C ALA A 102 -16.57 -15.63 -20.69
N SER A 103 -15.38 -15.88 -21.25
CA SER A 103 -15.15 -16.91 -22.26
C SER A 103 -14.67 -18.25 -21.68
N GLY A 104 -14.18 -18.27 -20.44
CA GLY A 104 -13.56 -19.45 -19.84
C GLY A 104 -12.19 -19.79 -20.44
N LYS A 105 -11.63 -18.92 -21.30
CA LYS A 105 -10.34 -19.13 -21.94
C LYS A 105 -9.19 -18.85 -20.96
N MET A 106 -8.19 -19.72 -20.94
CA MET A 106 -6.92 -19.43 -20.25
C MET A 106 -6.21 -18.27 -20.95
N LEU A 107 -5.94 -17.21 -20.20
CA LEU A 107 -5.23 -16.02 -20.65
C LEU A 107 -3.72 -16.18 -20.49
N GLU A 108 -3.27 -16.68 -19.34
CA GLU A 108 -1.85 -16.82 -19.00
C GLU A 108 -1.62 -17.95 -18.00
N ASP A 109 -0.49 -18.65 -18.12
CA ASP A 109 0.02 -19.55 -17.07
C ASP A 109 1.12 -18.82 -16.28
N TRP A 110 0.84 -18.49 -15.03
CA TRP A 110 1.77 -17.78 -14.16
C TRP A 110 2.77 -18.70 -13.46
N THR A 111 2.48 -20.01 -13.42
CA THR A 111 3.31 -21.03 -12.75
C THR A 111 4.82 -20.84 -12.92
N PRO A 112 5.38 -20.68 -14.15
CA PRO A 112 6.83 -20.55 -14.32
C PRO A 112 7.41 -19.25 -13.75
N ARG A 113 6.59 -18.21 -13.57
CA ARG A 113 7.04 -16.87 -13.17
C ARG A 113 6.64 -16.50 -11.75
N LEU A 114 5.84 -17.28 -11.04
CA LEU A 114 5.37 -16.97 -9.68
C LEU A 114 6.50 -16.58 -8.72
N LYS A 115 7.61 -17.33 -8.71
CA LYS A 115 8.78 -17.02 -7.86
C LYS A 115 9.46 -15.72 -8.27
N ALA A 116 9.60 -15.47 -9.58
CA ALA A 116 10.20 -14.25 -10.10
C ALA A 116 9.31 -13.04 -9.79
N LEU A 117 8.01 -13.14 -10.06
CA LEU A 117 7.02 -12.10 -9.75
C LEU A 117 6.96 -11.79 -8.26
N ALA A 118 7.04 -12.80 -7.39
CA ALA A 118 7.12 -12.59 -5.95
C ALA A 118 8.37 -11.82 -5.51
N ALA A 119 9.51 -12.02 -6.18
CA ALA A 119 10.76 -11.32 -5.91
C ALA A 119 10.79 -9.91 -6.54
N GLU A 120 10.24 -9.75 -7.74
CA GLU A 120 10.12 -8.49 -8.47
C GLU A 120 9.06 -7.56 -7.85
N HIS A 121 8.02 -8.13 -7.25
CA HIS A 121 6.90 -7.40 -6.65
C HIS A 121 6.69 -7.89 -5.21
N PRO A 122 7.53 -7.53 -4.22
CA PRO A 122 7.48 -8.04 -2.84
C PRO A 122 6.16 -7.77 -2.08
N ALA A 123 6.02 -8.37 -0.88
CA ALA A 123 4.77 -8.54 -0.12
C ALA A 123 4.05 -7.28 0.30
N ASP A 124 4.82 -6.24 0.49
CA ASP A 124 4.42 -4.97 1.00
C ASP A 124 4.97 -3.97 -0.03
N ILE A 125 4.23 -2.92 -0.36
CA ILE A 125 4.69 -1.58 0.04
C ILE A 125 6.21 -1.61 0.07
N ASP A 126 6.89 -1.29 -1.03
CA ASP A 126 8.23 -0.76 -0.85
C ASP A 126 8.06 0.27 0.30
N PRO A 127 8.79 0.16 1.41
CA PRO A 127 8.66 1.13 2.50
C PRO A 127 8.94 2.56 2.01
N HIS A 128 9.52 2.69 0.81
CA HIS A 128 9.65 3.89 0.02
C HIS A 128 8.53 4.10 -1.04
N SER A 129 7.70 3.10 -1.34
CA SER A 129 6.45 3.25 -2.11
C SER A 129 5.40 3.99 -1.30
N LEU A 130 4.80 4.94 -1.99
CA LEU A 130 3.84 5.85 -1.41
C LEU A 130 2.51 5.14 -1.20
N PRO A 131 1.65 5.63 -0.29
CA PRO A 131 0.30 5.11 -0.13
C PRO A 131 -0.47 5.10 -1.46
N HIS A 132 -1.44 4.19 -1.61
CA HIS A 132 -2.18 4.04 -2.86
C HIS A 132 -2.77 5.36 -3.37
N GLY A 133 -2.65 5.60 -4.68
CA GLY A 133 -3.09 6.83 -5.33
C GLY A 133 -2.14 8.00 -5.14
N PHE A 134 -1.16 7.94 -4.22
CA PHE A 134 -0.15 8.97 -4.08
C PHE A 134 1.05 8.72 -4.97
N ARG A 135 1.59 9.82 -5.51
CA ARG A 135 2.75 9.80 -6.39
C ARG A 135 3.62 11.02 -6.10
N LEU A 136 4.90 10.81 -5.91
CA LEU A 136 5.85 11.86 -5.56
C LEU A 136 6.72 12.15 -6.78
N GLU A 137 6.55 13.33 -7.35
CA GLU A 137 7.36 13.84 -8.44
C GLU A 137 8.37 14.88 -7.92
N THR A 138 9.21 15.38 -8.81
CA THR A 138 10.21 16.41 -8.50
C THR A 138 9.58 17.75 -8.14
N ASP A 139 8.34 18.02 -8.56
CA ASP A 139 7.67 19.31 -8.39
C ASP A 139 6.53 19.29 -7.35
N ALA A 140 5.97 18.11 -7.06
CA ALA A 140 4.86 17.97 -6.12
C ALA A 140 4.65 16.53 -5.61
N LEU A 141 3.91 16.45 -4.50
CA LEU A 141 3.14 15.27 -4.13
C LEU A 141 1.76 15.35 -4.81
N TRP A 142 1.44 14.32 -5.59
CA TRP A 142 0.19 14.17 -6.33
C TRP A 142 -0.67 13.07 -5.73
N PHE A 143 -1.99 13.20 -5.93
CA PHE A 143 -2.95 12.14 -5.70
C PHE A 143 -3.80 11.92 -6.96
N ASP A 144 -3.77 10.70 -7.48
CA ASP A 144 -4.46 10.30 -8.69
C ASP A 144 -5.88 9.82 -8.33
N LYS A 145 -6.86 10.75 -8.36
CA LYS A 145 -8.24 10.46 -7.96
C LYS A 145 -9.01 9.79 -9.08
N GLU A 146 -9.46 8.57 -8.85
CA GLU A 146 -10.39 7.88 -9.74
C GLU A 146 -11.80 8.50 -9.65
N VAL A 147 -12.38 8.80 -10.82
CA VAL A 147 -13.73 9.31 -10.98
C VAL A 147 -14.46 8.42 -11.98
N GLN A 148 -15.51 7.74 -11.52
CA GLN A 148 -16.38 6.99 -12.42
C GLN A 148 -17.25 7.96 -13.23
N LYS A 149 -17.22 7.80 -14.55
CA LYS A 149 -18.10 8.48 -15.48
C LYS A 149 -19.42 7.73 -15.63
N ASN A 150 -20.45 8.44 -16.09
CA ASN A 150 -21.80 7.89 -16.26
C ASN A 150 -21.87 6.78 -17.32
N ASP A 151 -20.86 6.68 -18.19
CA ASP A 151 -20.68 5.65 -19.22
C ASP A 151 -20.00 4.37 -18.67
N GLY A 152 -19.55 4.38 -17.42
CA GLY A 152 -18.83 3.26 -16.80
C GLY A 152 -17.31 3.34 -16.93
N ASP A 153 -16.77 4.32 -17.64
CA ASP A 153 -15.32 4.53 -17.72
C ASP A 153 -14.79 5.19 -16.44
N THR A 154 -13.57 4.82 -16.06
CA THR A 154 -12.86 5.44 -14.93
C THR A 154 -11.87 6.47 -15.46
N GLU A 155 -12.05 7.72 -15.06
CA GLU A 155 -11.13 8.82 -15.35
C GLU A 155 -10.25 9.09 -14.14
N ILE A 156 -8.93 9.18 -14.35
CA ILE A 156 -8.00 9.61 -13.32
C ILE A 156 -7.86 11.13 -13.37
N ARG A 157 -8.18 11.79 -12.24
CA ARG A 157 -8.01 13.23 -12.06
C ARG A 157 -6.88 13.49 -11.07
N PRO A 158 -5.73 14.03 -11.52
CA PRO A 158 -4.62 14.33 -10.62
C PRO A 158 -4.97 15.53 -9.73
N ILE A 159 -4.70 15.39 -8.43
CA ILE A 159 -4.83 16.44 -7.42
C ILE A 159 -3.44 16.75 -6.88
N ARG A 160 -3.00 18.00 -7.04
CA ARG A 160 -1.76 18.46 -6.41
C ARG A 160 -1.99 18.64 -4.91
N VAL A 161 -1.30 17.85 -4.08
CA VAL A 161 -1.47 17.84 -2.62
C VAL A 161 -0.62 18.94 -1.98
N CYS A 162 0.69 18.88 -2.20
CA CYS A 162 1.67 19.85 -1.72
C CYS A 162 2.94 19.81 -2.56
N SER A 163 3.92 20.67 -2.26
CA SER A 163 5.30 20.50 -2.71
C SER A 163 5.88 19.13 -2.27
N PRO A 164 6.97 18.64 -2.88
CA PRO A 164 7.52 17.32 -2.57
C PRO A 164 7.79 17.17 -1.06
N LEU A 165 7.14 16.18 -0.45
CA LEU A 165 7.24 15.88 0.98
C LEU A 165 7.41 14.38 1.14
N ARG A 166 8.52 13.95 1.73
CA ARG A 166 8.85 12.55 1.97
C ARG A 166 8.56 12.19 3.42
N VAL A 167 8.05 11.00 3.65
CA VAL A 167 7.94 10.38 4.97
C VAL A 167 9.01 9.31 5.05
N THR A 168 10.10 9.56 5.78
CA THR A 168 11.32 8.72 5.69
C THR A 168 11.53 7.80 6.88
N ALA A 169 10.90 8.08 8.04
CA ALA A 169 10.99 7.21 9.21
C ALA A 169 9.77 7.33 10.13
N ILE A 170 9.55 6.30 10.94
CA ILE A 170 8.74 6.37 12.15
C ILE A 170 9.61 6.99 13.24
N THR A 171 9.07 7.92 14.03
CA THR A 171 9.79 8.48 15.17
C THR A 171 9.14 8.04 16.48
N SER A 172 9.95 7.88 17.53
CA SER A 172 9.50 7.67 18.91
C SER A 172 10.46 8.32 19.89
N ASP A 173 10.02 8.55 21.12
CA ASP A 173 10.93 8.89 22.21
C ASP A 173 11.65 7.63 22.76
N THR A 174 12.58 7.86 23.68
CA THR A 174 13.38 6.81 24.34
C THR A 174 12.56 5.83 25.20
N ASN A 175 11.33 6.20 25.58
CA ASN A 175 10.42 5.36 26.35
C ASN A 175 9.50 4.53 25.44
N GLY A 176 9.68 4.61 24.11
CA GLY A 176 8.78 3.96 23.15
C GLY A 176 7.39 4.60 23.12
N SER A 177 7.29 5.89 23.46
CA SER A 177 6.08 6.70 23.43
C SER A 177 6.23 7.83 22.39
N SER A 178 5.22 8.71 22.30
CA SER A 178 5.26 9.94 21.49
C SER A 178 5.55 9.68 20.00
N PHE A 179 4.82 8.72 19.42
CA PHE A 179 5.04 8.30 18.04
C PHE A 179 4.79 9.44 17.03
N GLY A 180 5.62 9.46 16.00
CA GLY A 180 5.61 10.48 14.95
C GLY A 180 6.00 9.94 13.58
N ARG A 181 6.24 10.87 12.66
CA ARG A 181 6.82 10.65 11.34
C ARG A 181 7.96 11.63 11.12
N LEU A 182 9.08 11.13 10.61
CA LEU A 182 10.14 11.98 10.10
C LEU A 182 9.75 12.44 8.69
N LEU A 183 9.49 13.73 8.56
CA LEU A 183 9.14 14.38 7.30
C LEU A 183 10.37 15.06 6.72
N GLU A 184 10.59 14.94 5.42
CA GLU A 184 11.68 15.60 4.71
C GLU A 184 11.19 16.35 3.47
N TRP A 185 11.69 17.57 3.27
CA TRP A 185 11.38 18.39 2.10
C TRP A 185 12.53 19.34 1.79
N GLU A 186 12.42 20.01 0.65
CA GLU A 186 13.33 21.06 0.23
C GLU A 186 12.63 22.42 0.29
N THR A 187 13.30 23.43 0.83
CA THR A 187 12.77 24.80 0.85
C THR A 187 12.84 25.44 -0.53
N THR A 188 12.17 26.59 -0.70
CA THR A 188 12.31 27.45 -1.89
C THR A 188 13.75 27.85 -2.21
N THR A 189 14.65 27.81 -1.23
CA THR A 189 16.08 28.15 -1.37
C THR A 189 16.97 26.94 -1.57
N GLY A 190 16.41 25.75 -1.79
CA GLY A 190 17.17 24.51 -2.00
C GLY A 190 17.72 23.86 -0.73
N ILE A 191 17.29 24.31 0.46
CA ILE A 191 17.78 23.76 1.73
C ILE A 191 16.92 22.57 2.10
N LYS A 192 17.54 21.41 2.34
CA LYS A 192 16.85 20.25 2.88
C LYS A 192 16.45 20.48 4.34
N ARG A 193 15.21 20.18 4.67
CA ARG A 193 14.66 20.25 6.02
C ARG A 193 14.12 18.89 6.41
N GLN A 194 14.23 18.60 7.70
CA GLN A 194 13.67 17.42 8.31
C GLN A 194 12.90 17.83 9.58
N TRP A 195 11.81 17.14 9.87
CA TRP A 195 11.04 17.37 11.09
C TRP A 195 10.40 16.08 11.59
N ALA A 196 10.69 15.73 12.84
CA ALA A 196 9.99 14.70 13.59
C ALA A 196 8.61 15.24 13.98
N MET A 197 7.63 15.00 13.11
CA MET A 197 6.26 15.44 13.25
C MET A 197 5.49 14.50 14.19
N PRO A 198 4.91 14.99 15.30
CA PRO A 198 4.10 14.16 16.20
C PRO A 198 2.80 13.69 15.54
N MET A 199 2.48 12.39 15.63
CA MET A 199 1.25 11.85 15.03
C MET A 199 -0.01 12.48 15.63
N GLU A 200 0.03 12.97 16.87
CA GLU A 200 -1.09 13.67 17.51
C GLU A 200 -1.52 14.95 16.76
N MET A 201 -0.64 15.57 15.96
CA MET A 201 -1.00 16.73 15.13
C MET A 201 -1.95 16.36 13.97
N LEU A 202 -2.15 15.07 13.71
CA LEU A 202 -3.21 14.59 12.82
C LEU A 202 -4.58 14.57 13.48
N SER A 203 -4.66 14.78 14.81
CA SER A 203 -5.94 14.89 15.50
C SER A 203 -6.62 16.22 15.13
N GLY A 204 -7.70 16.14 14.36
CA GLY A 204 -8.46 17.31 13.90
C GLY A 204 -8.13 17.76 12.47
N SER A 205 -8.12 19.07 12.22
CA SER A 205 -8.04 19.65 10.85
C SER A 205 -6.63 19.68 10.26
N GLY A 206 -5.60 19.42 11.06
CA GLY A 206 -4.19 19.51 10.65
C GLY A 206 -3.69 20.92 10.36
N ASP A 207 -4.36 21.96 10.87
CA ASP A 207 -3.95 23.36 10.67
C ASP A 207 -2.55 23.64 11.25
N GLU A 208 -2.26 23.09 12.43
CA GLU A 208 -0.95 23.24 13.07
C GLU A 208 0.17 22.61 12.25
N LEU A 209 -0.02 21.38 11.78
CA LEU A 209 0.92 20.69 10.87
C LEU A 209 1.23 21.56 9.65
N ARG A 210 0.20 22.09 8.98
CA ARG A 210 0.39 22.91 7.78
C ARG A 210 1.12 24.21 8.10
N ARG A 211 0.81 24.85 9.23
CA ARG A 211 1.48 26.07 9.69
C ARG A 211 2.97 25.82 9.90
N VAL A 212 3.36 24.72 10.55
CA VAL A 212 4.76 24.38 10.78
C VAL A 212 5.49 24.10 9.46
N LEU A 213 4.91 23.30 8.57
CA LEU A 213 5.51 23.00 7.26
C LEU A 213 5.73 24.28 6.43
N LEU A 214 4.72 25.14 6.31
CA LEU A 214 4.81 26.41 5.58
C LEU A 214 5.85 27.35 6.21
N SER A 215 5.84 27.48 7.54
CA SER A 215 6.80 28.33 8.26
C SER A 215 8.24 27.85 8.10
N ASN A 216 8.45 26.56 7.84
CA ASN A 216 9.76 25.97 7.60
C ASN A 216 10.06 25.77 6.10
N GLY A 217 9.34 26.49 5.24
CA GLY A 217 9.70 26.65 3.83
C GLY A 217 9.18 25.59 2.88
N LEU A 218 8.21 24.74 3.29
CA LEU A 218 7.46 23.95 2.32
C LEU A 218 6.67 24.90 1.41
N THR A 219 7.03 24.93 0.13
CA THR A 219 6.62 26.01 -0.80
C THR A 219 5.13 26.10 -1.07
N TYR A 220 4.44 24.95 -1.12
CA TYR A 220 3.03 24.89 -1.47
C TYR A 220 2.30 23.79 -0.70
N ILE A 221 1.09 24.10 -0.24
CA ILE A 221 0.10 23.14 0.24
C ILE A 221 -1.24 23.51 -0.37
N GLY A 222 -1.97 22.54 -0.91
CA GLY A 222 -3.29 22.76 -1.50
C GLY A 222 -4.27 23.39 -0.50
N THR A 223 -4.99 24.41 -0.95
CA THR A 223 -5.90 25.20 -0.10
C THR A 223 -7.32 24.65 -0.05
N GLY A 224 -7.67 23.75 -0.97
CA GLY A 224 -8.97 23.09 -0.99
C GLY A 224 -9.12 22.04 0.11
N GLN A 225 -10.36 21.69 0.46
CA GLN A 225 -10.66 20.66 1.46
C GLN A 225 -10.04 19.30 1.09
N ALA A 226 -10.15 18.88 -0.17
CA ALA A 226 -9.62 17.58 -0.61
C ALA A 226 -8.08 17.48 -0.48
N PRO A 227 -7.26 18.39 -1.05
CA PRO A 227 -5.80 18.35 -0.85
C PRO A 227 -5.37 18.36 0.63
N ARG A 228 -6.08 19.10 1.49
CA ARG A 228 -5.76 19.17 2.93
C ARG A 228 -5.97 17.84 3.62
N GLY A 229 -7.09 17.15 3.34
CA GLY A 229 -7.34 15.80 3.86
C GLY A 229 -6.31 14.80 3.33
N LEU A 230 -6.04 14.84 2.03
CA LEU A 230 -5.07 13.96 1.38
C LEU A 230 -3.64 14.09 1.95
N LEU A 231 -3.22 15.29 2.37
CA LEU A 231 -1.93 15.45 3.05
C LEU A 231 -1.88 14.70 4.39
N LEU A 232 -2.97 14.73 5.15
CA LEU A 232 -3.07 14.00 6.42
C LEU A 232 -3.09 12.49 6.18
N ASP A 233 -3.88 12.05 5.20
CA ASP A 233 -3.96 10.63 4.81
C ASP A 233 -2.61 10.11 4.32
N TYR A 234 -1.89 10.90 3.51
CA TYR A 234 -0.55 10.56 3.05
C TYR A 234 0.38 10.26 4.23
N ILE A 235 0.49 11.19 5.17
CA ILE A 235 1.38 11.05 6.34
C ILE A 235 0.95 9.89 7.23
N ALA A 236 -0.36 9.72 7.45
CA ALA A 236 -0.91 8.67 8.29
C ALA A 236 -0.70 7.26 7.70
N LEU A 237 -0.90 7.12 6.38
CA LEU A 237 -0.85 5.85 5.67
C LEU A 237 0.58 5.46 5.26
N SER A 238 1.53 6.40 5.26
CA SER A 238 2.94 6.11 5.03
C SER A 238 3.50 5.20 6.13
N LYS A 239 4.19 4.13 5.68
CA LYS A 239 4.79 3.09 6.52
C LYS A 239 6.27 2.90 6.15
N PRO A 240 7.14 3.86 6.50
CA PRO A 240 8.58 3.67 6.31
C PRO A 240 9.10 2.55 7.22
N GLU A 241 10.10 1.82 6.75
CA GLU A 241 10.78 0.77 7.53
C GLU A 241 11.71 1.35 8.60
N ARG A 242 12.34 2.49 8.27
CA ARG A 242 13.28 3.16 9.15
C ARG A 242 12.57 3.65 10.40
N THR A 243 13.16 3.43 11.57
CA THR A 243 12.69 3.95 12.86
C THR A 243 13.79 4.78 13.49
N VAL A 244 13.45 5.98 13.97
CA VAL A 244 14.39 6.91 14.59
C VAL A 244 13.93 7.23 16.01
N VAL A 245 14.84 7.13 16.97
CA VAL A 245 14.60 7.57 18.35
C VAL A 245 15.00 9.03 18.49
N CYS A 246 14.06 9.88 18.87
CA CYS A 246 14.32 11.28 19.18
C CYS A 246 14.80 11.42 20.62
N VAL A 247 15.89 12.18 20.82
CA VAL A 247 16.44 12.47 22.15
C VAL A 247 16.46 13.98 22.41
N ASP A 248 16.08 14.37 23.63
CA ASP A 248 15.87 15.78 23.98
C ASP A 248 17.18 16.53 24.21
N ARG A 249 18.29 15.81 24.42
CA ARG A 249 19.60 16.38 24.77
C ARG A 249 20.73 15.58 24.15
N THR A 250 21.82 16.28 23.89
CA THR A 250 23.13 15.68 23.60
C THR A 250 23.61 14.81 24.75
N GLY A 251 24.09 13.61 24.44
CA GLY A 251 24.59 12.70 25.45
C GLY A 251 24.68 11.24 25.00
N TRP A 252 25.11 10.40 25.93
CA TRP A 252 25.13 8.95 25.76
C TRP A 252 23.71 8.39 25.87
N HIS A 253 23.32 7.60 24.88
CA HIS A 253 22.11 6.81 24.83
C HIS A 253 22.49 5.38 24.45
N GLU A 254 22.43 4.48 25.44
CA GLU A 254 22.93 3.10 25.32
C GLU A 254 24.37 3.03 24.77
N HIS A 255 24.58 2.42 23.61
CA HIS A 255 25.89 2.26 22.97
C HIS A 255 26.23 3.38 21.99
N THR A 256 25.44 4.46 22.00
CA THR A 256 25.45 5.49 20.97
C THR A 256 25.45 6.89 21.59
N TYR A 257 26.33 7.75 21.12
CA TYR A 257 26.46 9.13 21.56
C TYR A 257 25.81 10.06 20.54
N VAL A 258 24.82 10.84 20.99
CA VAL A 258 24.08 11.76 20.13
C VAL A 258 24.61 13.18 20.30
N LEU A 259 25.10 13.76 19.21
CA LEU A 259 25.48 15.17 19.02
C LEU A 259 24.32 15.92 18.34
N PRO A 260 24.30 17.27 18.34
CA PRO A 260 23.25 18.03 17.68
C PRO A 260 23.19 17.81 16.15
N ASP A 261 24.31 17.39 15.56
CA ASP A 261 24.51 17.26 14.11
C ASP A 261 24.94 15.84 13.68
N ARG A 262 25.18 14.93 14.63
CA ARG A 262 25.82 13.64 14.36
C ARG A 262 25.49 12.62 15.42
N VAL A 263 25.48 11.35 15.05
CA VAL A 263 25.41 10.23 15.99
C VAL A 263 26.73 9.44 15.89
N ILE A 264 27.29 9.03 17.04
CA ILE A 264 28.56 8.28 17.14
C ILE A 264 28.33 7.02 17.96
N GLY A 265 28.36 5.84 17.36
CA GLY A 265 28.09 4.59 18.07
C GLY A 265 28.02 3.40 17.13
N VAL A 266 27.94 2.20 17.70
CA VAL A 266 27.88 0.93 16.95
C VAL A 266 26.56 0.81 16.17
N ASP A 267 25.53 1.52 16.62
CA ASP A 267 24.20 1.61 16.01
C ASP A 267 23.94 2.98 15.34
N ALA A 268 25.01 3.70 14.93
CA ALA A 268 24.88 5.03 14.32
C ALA A 268 24.26 5.04 12.92
N GLU A 269 24.04 3.87 12.31
CA GLU A 269 23.19 3.71 11.13
C GLU A 269 21.85 3.10 11.54
N GLY A 270 20.92 3.97 11.94
CA GLY A 270 19.52 3.67 12.24
C GLY A 270 18.61 4.78 11.74
#